data_AF-A0A1Q3SQT1-F1
#
_entry.id   AF-A0A1Q3SQT1-F1
#
_cell.length_a   1.000
_cell.length_b   1.000
_cell.length_c   1.000
_cell.angle_alpha   90.00
_cell.angle_beta   90.00
_cell.angle_gamma   90.00
#
_symmetry.space_group_name_H-M   'P 1'
#
loop_
_entity.id
_entity.type
_entity.pdbx_description
1 polymer ?
#
loop_
_entity_poly.entity_id
_entity_poly.type
_entity_poly.pdbx_seq_one_letter_code
_entity_poly.pdbx_strand_id
1 'polypeptide(L)'
;MSSDLDLVKQTLDKVEEKGRRFLADLQGCQNLQVGIGMLAMIPDLAGRPTFMLSQHERPIWFEVYVSTSLADVQGTGLNLDYSEISQEYLGLRLFLREAIEKGQTPDFDRLVLGLTWATLMRDADMAETLNTQLVRYVNSRSKTDESVTVLEDFLRRGNARLRAAYGRVLASVNDPAVTQRLMEFLKEESADGPRAEIIFDLVRFQSLRGLPDYAVDQWLSSSALADVLAILNAANRYSVRLSEQHFSKIQPQYQEIVKSWFKDPKFV
;
A
#
# COMPACT_ATOMS: atom_id res chain seq x y z
N MET A 1 28.48 13.76 6.44
CA MET A 1 27.52 13.52 5.35
C MET A 1 26.31 12.84 5.96
N SER A 2 25.09 13.10 5.49
CA SER A 2 23.89 12.37 5.92
C SER A 2 24.02 10.90 5.53
N SER A 3 23.55 9.95 6.36
CA SER A 3 23.41 8.57 5.88
C SER A 3 22.23 8.46 4.91
N ASP A 4 22.19 7.39 4.11
CA ASP A 4 21.06 7.16 3.19
C ASP A 4 19.75 6.91 3.95
N LEU A 5 19.79 6.25 5.13
CA LEU A 5 18.61 6.15 6.01
C LEU A 5 18.18 7.50 6.59
N ASP A 6 19.09 8.42 6.87
CA ASP A 6 18.72 9.79 7.27
C ASP A 6 18.07 10.56 6.11
N LEU A 7 18.50 10.33 4.87
CA LEU A 7 17.84 10.87 3.67
C LEU A 7 16.44 10.25 3.46
N VAL A 8 16.25 8.96 3.76
CA VAL A 8 14.92 8.35 3.78
C VAL A 8 14.02 9.03 4.82
N LYS A 9 14.49 9.19 6.07
CA LYS A 9 13.73 9.86 7.14
C LYS A 9 13.34 11.29 6.74
N GLN A 10 14.30 12.08 6.25
CA GLN A 10 14.04 13.45 5.74
C GLN A 10 13.03 13.45 4.58
N THR A 11 13.09 12.45 3.68
CA THR A 11 12.12 12.29 2.59
C THR A 11 10.72 11.99 3.14
N LEU A 12 10.60 11.10 4.13
CA LEU A 12 9.32 10.75 4.78
C LEU A 12 8.71 11.96 5.49
N ASP A 13 9.50 12.68 6.29
CA ASP A 13 9.05 13.89 7.01
C ASP A 13 8.58 14.97 6.02
N LYS A 14 9.28 15.14 4.90
CA LYS A 14 8.90 16.07 3.83
C LYS A 14 7.62 15.65 3.10
N VAL A 15 7.42 14.35 2.87
CA VAL A 15 6.19 13.78 2.29
C VAL A 15 5.00 14.06 3.20
N GLU A 16 5.14 13.83 4.50
CA GLU A 16 4.10 14.10 5.49
C GLU A 16 3.79 15.59 5.60
N GLU A 17 4.81 16.45 5.61
CA GLU A 17 4.66 17.90 5.70
C GLU A 17 4.04 18.53 4.44
N LYS A 18 4.51 18.14 3.24
CA LYS A 18 3.87 18.54 1.97
C LYS A 18 2.40 18.12 1.95
N GLY A 19 2.10 16.92 2.47
CA GLY A 19 0.75 16.44 2.68
C GLY A 19 -0.06 17.33 3.61
N ARG A 20 0.40 17.56 4.85
CA ARG A 20 -0.35 18.35 5.87
C ARG A 20 -0.74 19.73 5.35
N ARG A 21 0.16 20.40 4.61
CA ARG A 21 -0.12 21.68 3.94
C ARG A 21 -1.24 21.57 2.92
N PHE A 22 -1.18 20.57 2.03
CA PHE A 22 -2.23 20.34 1.04
C PHE A 22 -3.62 20.12 1.67
N LEU A 23 -3.74 19.42 2.81
CA LEU A 23 -5.03 19.34 3.52
C LEU A 23 -5.48 20.67 4.12
N ALA A 24 -4.56 21.45 4.69
CA ALA A 24 -4.88 22.77 5.21
C ALA A 24 -5.36 23.72 4.08
N ASP A 25 -4.71 23.67 2.91
CA ASP A 25 -5.09 24.43 1.73
C ASP A 25 -6.49 24.01 1.22
N LEU A 26 -6.79 22.71 1.19
CA LEU A 26 -8.13 22.19 0.86
C LEU A 26 -9.20 22.61 1.87
N GLN A 27 -8.90 22.60 3.17
CA GLN A 27 -9.83 23.06 4.22
C GLN A 27 -10.10 24.58 4.14
N GLY A 28 -9.13 25.36 3.64
CA GLY A 28 -9.31 26.80 3.39
C GLY A 28 -10.25 27.13 2.21
N CYS A 29 -10.56 26.16 1.36
CA CYS A 29 -11.44 26.35 0.21
C CYS A 29 -12.92 26.32 0.61
N GLN A 30 -13.56 27.49 0.64
CA GLN A 30 -14.95 27.72 1.11
C GLN A 30 -16.06 26.89 0.42
N ASN A 31 -15.74 26.15 -0.66
CA ASN A 31 -16.70 25.31 -1.40
C ASN A 31 -16.41 23.80 -1.34
N LEU A 32 -15.39 23.37 -0.57
CA LEU A 32 -14.98 21.97 -0.46
C LEU A 32 -15.38 21.39 0.90
N GLN A 33 -16.10 20.27 0.91
CA GLN A 33 -16.29 19.47 2.12
C GLN A 33 -15.29 18.32 2.15
N VAL A 34 -14.50 18.26 3.22
CA VAL A 34 -13.55 17.18 3.51
C VAL A 34 -14.22 16.25 4.53
N GLY A 35 -14.56 15.03 4.11
CA GLY A 35 -15.17 14.01 4.95
C GLY A 35 -14.14 13.12 5.64
N ILE A 36 -14.50 12.56 6.79
CA ILE A 36 -13.68 11.61 7.56
C ILE A 36 -14.34 10.23 7.55
N GLY A 37 -13.60 9.22 7.07
CA GLY A 37 -13.93 7.80 7.16
C GLY A 37 -14.76 7.24 5.99
N MET A 38 -14.22 6.20 5.35
CA MET A 38 -14.85 5.33 4.33
C MET A 38 -15.40 6.00 3.05
N LEU A 39 -15.59 5.16 2.02
CA LEU A 39 -16.27 5.49 0.77
C LEU A 39 -17.77 5.74 1.03
N ALA A 40 -18.09 6.91 1.57
CA ALA A 40 -19.46 7.39 1.74
C ALA A 40 -19.80 8.36 0.60
N MET A 41 -20.69 7.96 -0.31
CA MET A 41 -21.38 8.92 -1.16
C MET A 41 -22.25 9.81 -0.27
N ILE A 42 -21.91 11.10 -0.14
CA ILE A 42 -22.76 12.08 0.55
C ILE A 42 -23.97 12.34 -0.38
N PRO A 43 -25.21 11.92 -0.02
CA PRO A 43 -26.31 11.88 -0.99
C PRO A 43 -26.77 13.26 -1.51
N ASP A 44 -26.43 14.33 -0.77
CA ASP A 44 -26.94 15.70 -0.97
C ASP A 44 -26.01 16.60 -1.82
N LEU A 45 -24.93 16.06 -2.41
CA LEU A 45 -23.85 16.85 -3.04
C LEU A 45 -23.59 16.52 -4.52
N ALA A 46 -24.65 16.53 -5.33
CA ALA A 46 -24.47 16.52 -6.79
C ALA A 46 -23.59 17.71 -7.24
N GLY A 47 -22.48 17.43 -7.94
CA GLY A 47 -21.61 18.44 -8.53
C GLY A 47 -20.53 19.08 -7.64
N ARG A 48 -20.19 18.50 -6.46
CA ARG A 48 -19.08 19.02 -5.62
C ARG A 48 -17.98 17.99 -5.36
N PRO A 49 -16.67 18.37 -5.45
CA PRO A 49 -15.58 17.48 -5.07
C PRO A 49 -15.68 17.10 -3.59
N THR A 50 -15.61 15.79 -3.33
CA THR A 50 -15.61 15.22 -1.96
C THR A 50 -14.24 14.62 -1.69
N PHE A 51 -13.71 14.81 -0.48
CA PHE A 51 -12.43 14.24 -0.05
C PHE A 51 -12.64 13.27 1.11
N MET A 52 -11.81 12.23 1.19
CA MET A 52 -11.86 11.22 2.24
C MET A 52 -10.59 11.26 3.10
N LEU A 53 -10.78 11.32 4.41
CA LEU A 53 -9.72 11.16 5.42
C LEU A 53 -9.87 9.82 6.16
N SER A 54 -8.79 9.35 6.77
CA SER A 54 -8.77 8.21 7.70
C SER A 54 -9.50 8.54 9.02
N GLN A 55 -10.11 7.54 9.65
CA GLN A 55 -10.65 7.67 11.02
C GLN A 55 -9.56 7.80 12.10
N HIS A 56 -8.34 7.37 11.82
CA HIS A 56 -7.15 7.69 12.61
C HIS A 56 -6.45 8.92 12.04
N GLU A 57 -5.87 9.78 12.87
CA GLU A 57 -5.20 11.03 12.47
C GLU A 57 -3.93 10.83 11.58
N ARG A 58 -3.64 9.59 11.15
CA ARG A 58 -2.68 9.29 10.07
C ARG A 58 -3.27 9.75 8.73
N PRO A 59 -2.69 10.75 8.06
CA PRO A 59 -3.27 11.24 6.82
C PRO A 59 -3.13 10.23 5.67
N ILE A 60 -4.21 10.07 4.88
CA ILE A 60 -4.24 9.21 3.69
C ILE A 60 -3.77 10.01 2.48
N TRP A 61 -2.63 9.60 1.90
CA TRP A 61 -1.93 10.27 0.81
C TRP A 61 -1.70 9.32 -0.38
N PHE A 62 -2.33 9.38 -1.56
CA PHE A 62 -3.55 10.05 -1.97
C PHE A 62 -4.19 9.20 -3.08
N GLU A 63 -5.46 8.86 -2.92
CA GLU A 63 -6.38 8.67 -4.03
C GLU A 63 -7.58 9.58 -3.77
N VAL A 64 -7.64 10.70 -4.50
CA VAL A 64 -8.73 11.66 -4.37
C VAL A 64 -9.82 11.26 -5.36
N TYR A 65 -10.99 10.89 -4.85
CA TYR A 65 -12.13 10.51 -5.67
C TYR A 65 -13.04 11.70 -5.90
N VAL A 66 -12.79 12.45 -6.98
CA VAL A 66 -13.65 13.57 -7.41
C VAL A 66 -14.91 13.01 -8.06
N SER A 67 -15.91 12.67 -7.25
CA SER A 67 -17.27 12.45 -7.74
C SER A 67 -17.85 13.78 -8.26
N THR A 68 -18.40 13.75 -9.48
CA THR A 68 -19.20 14.85 -10.03
C THR A 68 -20.70 14.54 -9.97
N SER A 69 -21.08 13.26 -9.83
CA SER A 69 -22.45 12.82 -9.56
C SER A 69 -22.49 11.47 -8.83
N LEU A 70 -23.66 11.13 -8.26
CA LEU A 70 -23.95 9.81 -7.66
C LEU A 70 -23.91 8.64 -8.66
N ALA A 71 -23.91 8.93 -9.97
CA ALA A 71 -23.90 7.91 -11.04
C ALA A 71 -22.50 7.69 -11.65
N ASP A 72 -21.63 8.70 -11.60
CA ASP A 72 -20.28 8.68 -12.20
C ASP A 72 -19.21 9.10 -11.18
N VAL A 73 -18.61 8.12 -10.52
CA VAL A 73 -17.42 8.32 -9.68
C VAL A 73 -16.16 8.18 -10.54
N GLN A 74 -15.72 9.28 -11.15
CA GLN A 74 -14.40 9.32 -11.80
C GLN A 74 -13.28 9.60 -10.77
N GLY A 75 -12.72 8.53 -10.21
CA GLY A 75 -11.54 8.61 -9.35
C GLY A 75 -10.37 9.29 -10.07
N THR A 76 -9.91 10.43 -9.54
CA THR A 76 -8.79 11.20 -10.13
C THR A 76 -7.68 11.32 -9.10
N GLY A 77 -6.82 10.30 -9.05
CA GLY A 77 -5.71 10.23 -8.10
C GLY A 77 -4.74 11.41 -8.23
N LEU A 78 -4.92 12.43 -7.39
CA LEU A 78 -3.96 13.52 -7.24
C LEU A 78 -2.65 12.98 -6.65
N ASN A 79 -1.52 13.31 -7.27
CA ASN A 79 -0.20 13.06 -6.73
C ASN A 79 0.42 14.41 -6.36
N LEU A 80 1.01 14.51 -5.17
CA LEU A 80 1.85 15.66 -4.87
C LEU A 80 3.09 15.62 -5.76
N ASP A 81 3.55 16.79 -6.18
CA ASP A 81 4.79 16.88 -6.94
C ASP A 81 5.99 16.56 -6.02
N TYR A 82 6.90 15.74 -6.52
CA TYR A 82 8.19 15.39 -5.92
C TYR A 82 9.33 15.57 -6.93
N SER A 83 9.12 16.37 -7.99
CA SER A 83 10.11 16.67 -9.03
C SER A 83 11.44 17.17 -8.49
N GLU A 84 11.49 17.73 -7.28
CA GLU A 84 12.70 18.21 -6.64
C GLU A 84 13.67 17.12 -6.14
N ILE A 85 13.31 15.83 -6.23
CA ILE A 85 14.25 14.70 -6.03
C ILE A 85 14.58 13.96 -7.33
N SER A 86 14.12 14.46 -8.49
CA SER A 86 14.18 13.72 -9.76
C SER A 86 15.59 13.53 -10.32
N GLN A 87 16.50 14.50 -10.12
CA GLN A 87 17.88 14.43 -10.62
C GLN A 87 18.73 13.49 -9.76
N GLU A 88 18.60 13.61 -8.44
CA GLU A 88 19.21 12.73 -7.45
C GLU A 88 18.71 11.29 -7.63
N TYR A 89 17.41 11.11 -7.85
CA TYR A 89 16.83 9.82 -8.17
C TYR A 89 17.38 9.24 -9.46
N LEU A 90 17.53 10.01 -10.54
CA LEU A 90 18.08 9.51 -11.80
C LEU A 90 19.51 8.97 -11.61
N GLY A 91 20.36 9.69 -10.86
CA GLY A 91 21.70 9.23 -10.51
C GLY A 91 21.70 7.96 -9.66
N LEU A 92 20.87 7.91 -8.61
CA LEU A 92 20.72 6.74 -7.74
C LEU A 92 20.20 5.52 -8.50
N ARG A 93 19.21 5.70 -9.37
CA ARG A 93 18.58 4.67 -10.20
C ARG A 93 19.59 4.02 -11.15
N LEU A 94 20.41 4.82 -11.84
CA LEU A 94 21.45 4.33 -12.74
C LEU A 94 22.49 3.50 -11.97
N PHE A 95 22.97 4.00 -10.84
CA PHE A 95 23.89 3.28 -9.95
C PHE A 95 23.31 1.95 -9.47
N LEU A 96 22.08 1.95 -8.94
CA LEU A 96 21.43 0.75 -8.42
C LEU A 96 21.20 -0.28 -9.53
N ARG A 97 20.77 0.16 -10.72
CA ARG A 97 20.58 -0.71 -11.88
C ARG A 97 21.90 -1.37 -12.30
N GLU A 98 22.97 -0.59 -12.48
CA GLU A 98 24.28 -1.10 -12.87
C GLU A 98 24.85 -2.11 -11.87
N ALA A 99 24.70 -1.84 -10.56
CA ALA A 99 25.11 -2.77 -9.51
C ALA A 99 24.33 -4.10 -9.59
N ILE A 100 23.00 -4.03 -9.70
CA ILE A 100 22.12 -5.21 -9.77
C ILE A 100 22.38 -6.04 -11.04
N GLU A 101 22.56 -5.38 -12.20
CA GLU A 101 22.89 -6.05 -13.48
C GLU A 101 24.26 -6.74 -13.43
N LYS A 102 25.22 -6.21 -12.66
CA LYS A 102 26.52 -6.83 -12.40
C LYS A 102 26.50 -7.92 -11.31
N GLY A 103 25.32 -8.25 -10.77
CA GLY A 103 25.17 -9.23 -9.69
C GLY A 103 25.75 -8.78 -8.34
N GLN A 104 25.97 -7.47 -8.16
CA GLN A 104 26.36 -6.89 -6.88
C GLN A 104 25.10 -6.67 -6.03
N THR A 105 25.20 -6.94 -4.73
CA THR A 105 24.15 -6.59 -3.76
C THR A 105 24.45 -5.19 -3.21
N PRO A 106 23.66 -4.16 -3.52
CA PRO A 106 23.80 -2.85 -2.87
C PRO A 106 23.51 -2.98 -1.37
N ASP A 107 24.02 -2.04 -0.57
CA ASP A 107 23.72 -2.02 0.86
C ASP A 107 22.23 -1.73 1.14
N PHE A 108 21.80 -2.06 2.35
CA PHE A 108 20.40 -1.95 2.77
C PHE A 108 19.88 -0.52 2.66
N ASP A 109 20.61 0.43 3.24
CA ASP A 109 20.26 1.85 3.27
C ASP A 109 20.03 2.40 1.85
N ARG A 110 20.90 2.02 0.90
CA ARG A 110 20.83 2.36 -0.53
C ARG A 110 19.61 1.75 -1.22
N LEU A 111 19.31 0.48 -0.92
CA LEU A 111 18.13 -0.21 -1.44
C LEU A 111 16.83 0.42 -0.91
N VAL A 112 16.78 0.77 0.37
CA VAL A 112 15.63 1.44 0.98
C VAL A 112 15.44 2.83 0.39
N LEU A 113 16.50 3.65 0.29
CA LEU A 113 16.45 4.97 -0.36
C LEU A 113 15.98 4.88 -1.81
N GLY A 114 16.50 3.89 -2.56
CA GLY A 114 16.06 3.60 -3.92
C GLY A 114 14.57 3.27 -3.99
N LEU A 115 14.05 2.41 -3.10
CA LEU A 115 12.64 2.04 -3.05
C LEU A 115 11.77 3.26 -2.71
N THR A 116 12.19 4.07 -1.71
CA THR A 116 11.50 5.31 -1.32
C THR A 116 11.31 6.23 -2.53
N TRP A 117 12.39 6.54 -3.24
CA TRP A 117 12.35 7.49 -4.34
C TRP A 117 11.70 6.90 -5.60
N ALA A 118 11.92 5.63 -5.93
CA ALA A 118 11.22 4.96 -7.04
C ALA A 118 9.70 4.97 -6.83
N THR A 119 9.24 4.76 -5.60
CA THR A 119 7.81 4.81 -5.23
C THR A 119 7.23 6.22 -5.40
N LEU A 120 7.94 7.25 -4.95
CA LEU A 120 7.52 8.65 -5.12
C LEU A 120 7.49 9.10 -6.58
N MET A 121 8.48 8.68 -7.36
CA MET A 121 8.62 8.99 -8.79
C MET A 121 7.75 8.08 -9.70
N ARG A 122 6.99 7.15 -9.11
CA ARG A 122 6.13 6.16 -9.80
C ARG A 122 6.88 5.25 -10.80
N ASP A 123 8.15 4.99 -10.54
CA ASP A 123 8.98 4.06 -11.31
C ASP A 123 8.70 2.61 -10.86
N ALA A 124 7.61 2.04 -11.36
CA ALA A 124 7.11 0.73 -10.95
C ALA A 124 8.15 -0.38 -11.16
N ASP A 125 8.80 -0.41 -12.33
CA ASP A 125 9.83 -1.40 -12.69
C ASP A 125 11.00 -1.38 -11.70
N MET A 126 11.48 -0.18 -11.34
CA MET A 126 12.55 -0.03 -10.37
C MET A 126 12.08 -0.39 -8.96
N ALA A 127 10.86 0.00 -8.57
CA ALA A 127 10.29 -0.33 -7.26
C ALA A 127 10.09 -1.85 -7.07
N GLU A 128 9.65 -2.59 -8.10
CA GLU A 128 9.54 -4.06 -8.05
C GLU A 128 10.92 -4.74 -8.01
N THR A 129 11.87 -4.22 -8.79
CA THR A 129 13.27 -4.68 -8.75
C THR A 129 13.87 -4.51 -7.35
N LEU A 130 13.70 -3.34 -6.73
CA LEU A 130 14.24 -3.04 -5.41
C LEU A 130 13.50 -3.76 -4.28
N ASN A 131 12.19 -3.96 -4.39
CA ASN A 131 11.43 -4.86 -3.50
C ASN A 131 12.08 -6.25 -3.48
N THR A 132 12.36 -6.82 -4.66
CA THR A 132 13.00 -8.13 -4.79
C THR A 132 14.39 -8.18 -4.14
N GLN A 133 15.21 -7.12 -4.28
CA GLN A 133 16.53 -7.08 -3.63
C GLN A 133 16.44 -6.89 -2.11
N LEU A 134 15.51 -6.07 -1.61
CA LEU A 134 15.29 -5.90 -0.18
C LEU A 134 14.83 -7.20 0.48
N VAL A 135 13.91 -7.94 -0.14
CA VAL A 135 13.46 -9.26 0.35
C VAL A 135 14.64 -10.24 0.42
N ARG A 136 15.52 -10.26 -0.58
CA ARG A 136 16.76 -11.06 -0.56
C ARG A 136 17.72 -10.62 0.55
N TYR A 137 17.85 -9.32 0.78
CA TYR A 137 18.70 -8.76 1.84
C TYR A 137 18.17 -9.17 3.22
N VAL A 138 16.88 -8.93 3.49
CA VAL A 138 16.24 -9.25 4.77
C VAL A 138 16.30 -10.76 5.05
N ASN A 139 16.07 -11.61 4.04
CA ASN A 139 16.20 -13.07 4.17
C ASN A 139 17.65 -13.58 4.29
N SER A 140 18.66 -12.70 4.19
CA SER A 140 20.05 -13.07 4.48
C SER A 140 20.29 -13.03 5.99
N ARG A 141 20.71 -14.18 6.55
CA ARG A 141 20.66 -14.52 8.01
C ARG A 141 21.45 -13.61 8.97
N SER A 142 22.10 -12.54 8.51
CA SER A 142 22.99 -11.72 9.32
C SER A 142 22.37 -10.43 9.89
N LYS A 143 21.19 -9.99 9.42
CA LYS A 143 20.58 -8.69 9.81
C LYS A 143 19.05 -8.65 9.91
N THR A 144 18.39 -9.80 10.01
CA THR A 144 16.91 -9.93 9.91
C THR A 144 16.16 -8.91 10.77
N ASP A 145 16.41 -8.88 12.08
CA ASP A 145 15.63 -8.07 13.03
C ASP A 145 15.82 -6.56 12.89
N GLU A 146 17.06 -6.10 12.62
CA GLU A 146 17.35 -4.66 12.46
C GLU A 146 16.73 -4.13 11.17
N SER A 147 16.92 -4.83 10.05
CA SER A 147 16.34 -4.44 8.76
C SER A 147 14.81 -4.50 8.77
N VAL A 148 14.20 -5.50 9.42
CA VAL A 148 12.74 -5.55 9.65
C VAL A 148 12.29 -4.35 10.48
N THR A 149 12.95 -4.05 11.59
CA THR A 149 12.57 -2.93 12.48
C THR A 149 12.62 -1.57 11.76
N VAL A 150 13.62 -1.35 10.89
CA VAL A 150 13.70 -0.12 10.06
C VAL A 150 12.56 -0.06 9.03
N LEU A 151 12.26 -1.17 8.36
CA LEU A 151 11.13 -1.23 7.42
C LEU A 151 9.77 -1.05 8.13
N GLU A 152 9.65 -1.46 9.40
CA GLU A 152 8.45 -1.28 10.22
C GLU A 152 8.24 0.16 10.70
N ASP A 153 9.31 0.92 11.00
CA ASP A 153 9.22 2.38 11.20
C ASP A 153 8.71 3.06 9.92
N PHE A 154 9.28 2.69 8.77
CA PHE A 154 8.97 3.34 7.50
C PHE A 154 7.59 2.94 6.94
N LEU A 155 7.14 1.71 7.20
CA LEU A 155 5.76 1.25 6.95
C LEU A 155 4.71 2.13 7.64
N ARG A 156 5.05 2.79 8.75
CA ARG A 156 4.14 3.63 9.54
C ARG A 156 4.18 5.11 9.16
N ARG A 157 5.00 5.48 8.17
CA ARG A 157 5.34 6.88 7.81
C ARG A 157 5.10 7.19 6.34
N GLY A 158 5.10 8.47 6.00
CA GLY A 158 4.95 8.94 4.63
C GLY A 158 3.56 8.67 4.04
N ASN A 159 3.51 8.58 2.70
CA ASN A 159 2.25 8.43 1.96
C ASN A 159 1.82 6.98 1.79
N ALA A 160 0.56 6.76 1.38
CA ALA A 160 -0.01 5.42 1.24
C ALA A 160 0.81 4.55 0.27
N ARG A 161 1.35 5.11 -0.81
CA ARG A 161 2.22 4.36 -1.75
C ARG A 161 3.49 3.86 -1.07
N LEU A 162 4.10 4.68 -0.21
CA LEU A 162 5.28 4.30 0.58
C LEU A 162 4.95 3.23 1.63
N ARG A 163 3.85 3.39 2.37
CA ARG A 163 3.39 2.39 3.35
C ARG A 163 3.10 1.04 2.66
N ALA A 164 2.42 1.07 1.52
CA ALA A 164 2.22 -0.10 0.67
C ALA A 164 3.57 -0.71 0.23
N ALA A 165 4.50 0.09 -0.29
CA ALA A 165 5.80 -0.40 -0.77
C ALA A 165 6.62 -1.12 0.32
N TYR A 166 6.77 -0.54 1.52
CA TYR A 166 7.47 -1.22 2.62
C TYR A 166 6.69 -2.42 3.17
N GLY A 167 5.36 -2.32 3.20
CA GLY A 167 4.49 -3.42 3.62
C GLY A 167 4.58 -4.63 2.70
N ARG A 168 4.69 -4.43 1.38
CA ARG A 168 4.97 -5.50 0.41
C ARG A 168 6.34 -6.14 0.62
N VAL A 169 7.39 -5.36 0.91
CA VAL A 169 8.72 -5.92 1.26
C VAL A 169 8.58 -6.87 2.43
N LEU A 170 7.97 -6.41 3.52
CA LEU A 170 7.77 -7.22 4.74
C LEU A 170 6.87 -8.44 4.48
N ALA A 171 5.78 -8.30 3.72
CA ALA A 171 4.88 -9.40 3.37
C ALA A 171 5.60 -10.50 2.58
N SER A 172 6.54 -10.09 1.72
CA SER A 172 7.35 -10.95 0.87
C SER A 172 8.50 -11.65 1.60
N VAL A 173 8.81 -11.28 2.85
CA VAL A 173 9.85 -11.96 3.66
C VAL A 173 9.48 -13.42 3.93
N ASN A 174 8.16 -13.71 4.07
CA ASN A 174 7.63 -15.04 4.41
C ASN A 174 8.18 -15.60 5.74
N ASP A 175 8.24 -14.74 6.76
CA ASP A 175 8.60 -15.09 8.14
C ASP A 175 7.37 -14.92 9.07
N PRO A 176 7.00 -15.93 9.89
CA PRO A 176 5.81 -15.85 10.75
C PRO A 176 5.80 -14.71 11.78
N ALA A 177 6.96 -14.28 12.28
CA ALA A 177 7.03 -13.16 13.22
C ALA A 177 6.80 -11.82 12.49
N VAL A 178 7.35 -11.67 11.28
CA VAL A 178 7.06 -10.51 10.40
C VAL A 178 5.58 -10.51 10.00
N THR A 179 4.99 -11.67 9.68
CA THR A 179 3.54 -11.81 9.42
C THR A 179 2.70 -11.28 10.57
N GLN A 180 3.01 -11.69 11.81
CA GLN A 180 2.26 -11.27 12.99
C GLN A 180 2.31 -9.75 13.20
N ARG A 181 3.48 -9.13 13.02
CA ARG A 181 3.65 -7.66 13.11
C ARG A 181 2.89 -6.92 12.00
N LEU A 182 2.84 -7.48 10.78
CA LEU A 182 1.98 -6.97 9.72
C LEU A 182 0.48 -7.12 10.03
N MET A 183 0.06 -8.19 10.73
CA MET A 183 -1.34 -8.33 11.17
C MET A 183 -1.72 -7.25 12.16
N GLU A 184 -0.78 -6.83 13.02
CA GLU A 184 -0.98 -5.75 13.98
C GLU A 184 -1.00 -4.38 13.29
N PHE A 185 -0.11 -4.13 12.32
CA PHE A 185 -0.21 -2.94 11.46
C PHE A 185 -1.57 -2.87 10.73
N LEU A 186 -2.03 -3.98 10.15
CA LEU A 186 -3.32 -4.07 9.44
C LEU A 186 -4.55 -3.99 10.36
N LYS A 187 -4.41 -3.91 11.68
CA LYS A 187 -5.51 -3.54 12.60
C LYS A 187 -5.63 -2.03 12.77
N GLU A 188 -4.58 -1.27 12.48
CA GLU A 188 -4.50 0.19 12.64
C GLU A 188 -4.50 0.97 11.31
N GLU A 189 -4.07 0.34 10.22
CA GLU A 189 -4.09 0.97 8.90
C GLU A 189 -5.53 1.04 8.36
N SER A 190 -5.92 2.22 7.92
CA SER A 190 -7.27 2.58 7.51
C SER A 190 -7.35 2.92 6.02
N ALA A 191 -6.23 3.09 5.34
CA ALA A 191 -6.18 3.34 3.90
C ALA A 191 -6.33 2.01 3.13
N ASP A 192 -7.36 1.94 2.30
CA ASP A 192 -7.70 0.76 1.48
C ASP A 192 -6.53 0.27 0.60
N GLY A 193 -5.77 1.18 -0.02
CA GLY A 193 -4.65 0.83 -0.91
C GLY A 193 -3.53 0.02 -0.23
N PRO A 194 -2.87 0.55 0.84
CA PRO A 194 -1.89 -0.19 1.63
C PRO A 194 -2.41 -1.52 2.16
N ARG A 195 -3.65 -1.55 2.67
CA ARG A 195 -4.28 -2.80 3.15
C ARG A 195 -4.35 -3.82 2.02
N ALA A 196 -4.89 -3.44 0.87
CA ALA A 196 -5.08 -4.32 -0.27
C ALA A 196 -3.75 -4.86 -0.82
N GLU A 197 -2.73 -4.01 -0.99
CA GLU A 197 -1.41 -4.45 -1.48
C GLU A 197 -0.72 -5.41 -0.50
N ILE A 198 -0.78 -5.13 0.81
CA ILE A 198 -0.15 -5.99 1.84
C ILE A 198 -0.89 -7.32 1.97
N ILE A 199 -2.23 -7.31 2.04
CA ILE A 199 -3.05 -8.53 2.10
C ILE A 199 -2.83 -9.40 0.86
N PHE A 200 -2.76 -8.78 -0.33
CA PHE A 200 -2.51 -9.48 -1.58
C PHE A 200 -1.15 -10.20 -1.59
N ASP A 201 -0.06 -9.51 -1.23
CA ASP A 201 1.27 -10.13 -1.22
C ASP A 201 1.42 -11.15 -0.07
N LEU A 202 0.76 -10.95 1.08
CA LEU A 202 0.69 -11.96 2.15
C LEU A 202 0.03 -13.27 1.66
N VAL A 203 -1.12 -13.19 0.99
CA VAL A 203 -1.79 -14.37 0.42
C VAL A 203 -0.92 -15.01 -0.69
N ARG A 204 -0.24 -14.20 -1.50
CA ARG A 204 0.69 -14.66 -2.55
C ARG A 204 1.87 -15.47 -2.00
N PHE A 205 2.56 -14.95 -0.99
CA PHE A 205 3.82 -15.53 -0.52
C PHE A 205 3.65 -16.63 0.54
N GLN A 206 2.57 -16.58 1.33
CA GLN A 206 2.34 -17.53 2.43
C GLN A 206 1.28 -18.59 2.10
N SER A 207 0.47 -18.34 1.07
CA SER A 207 -0.83 -19.00 0.82
C SER A 207 -1.84 -18.80 1.96
N LEU A 208 -3.13 -19.04 1.70
CA LEU A 208 -4.16 -19.02 2.73
C LEU A 208 -3.90 -20.00 3.90
N ARG A 209 -3.04 -21.01 3.71
CA ARG A 209 -2.68 -21.99 4.77
C ARG A 209 -1.50 -21.57 5.65
N GLY A 210 -0.68 -20.62 5.19
CA GLY A 210 0.42 -20.06 6.00
C GLY A 210 -0.03 -18.90 6.89
N LEU A 211 -1.18 -18.31 6.57
CA LEU A 211 -1.79 -17.22 7.32
C LEU A 211 -2.59 -17.78 8.51
N PRO A 212 -2.70 -17.03 9.63
CA PRO A 212 -3.60 -17.41 10.71
C PRO A 212 -5.06 -17.44 10.25
N ASP A 213 -5.82 -18.49 10.61
CA ASP A 213 -7.23 -18.65 10.22
C ASP A 213 -8.08 -17.39 10.54
N TYR A 214 -7.81 -16.76 11.69
CA TYR A 214 -8.53 -15.55 12.10
C TYR A 214 -8.32 -14.36 11.15
N ALA A 215 -7.18 -14.27 10.46
CA ALA A 215 -6.85 -13.15 9.59
C ALA A 215 -7.64 -13.23 8.28
N VAL A 216 -7.65 -14.41 7.65
CA VAL A 216 -8.45 -14.69 6.45
C VAL A 216 -9.94 -14.44 6.72
N ASP A 217 -10.42 -14.88 7.89
CA ASP A 217 -11.80 -14.68 8.33
C ASP A 217 -12.13 -13.20 8.58
N GLN A 218 -11.27 -12.48 9.28
CA GLN A 218 -11.43 -11.05 9.56
C GLN A 218 -11.49 -10.22 8.27
N TRP A 219 -10.64 -10.53 7.30
CA TRP A 219 -10.58 -9.82 6.02
C TRP A 219 -11.76 -10.14 5.09
N LEU A 220 -12.17 -11.41 4.99
CA LEU A 220 -13.35 -11.79 4.20
C LEU A 220 -14.64 -11.21 4.79
N SER A 221 -14.74 -11.14 6.12
CA SER A 221 -15.86 -10.51 6.83
C SER A 221 -15.71 -8.99 7.03
N SER A 222 -14.66 -8.38 6.47
CA SER A 222 -14.37 -6.95 6.63
C SER A 222 -15.46 -6.07 6.04
N SER A 223 -15.72 -4.93 6.69
CA SER A 223 -16.51 -3.82 6.13
C SER A 223 -15.70 -2.95 5.16
N ALA A 224 -14.40 -3.20 5.01
CA ALA A 224 -13.59 -2.63 3.93
C ALA A 224 -13.59 -3.60 2.74
N LEU A 225 -14.27 -3.22 1.65
CA LEU A 225 -14.30 -4.00 0.41
C LEU A 225 -12.89 -4.28 -0.16
N ALA A 226 -11.94 -3.39 0.11
CA ALA A 226 -10.54 -3.54 -0.32
C ALA A 226 -9.88 -4.82 0.22
N ASP A 227 -10.13 -5.19 1.48
CA ASP A 227 -9.61 -6.42 2.10
C ASP A 227 -10.14 -7.66 1.38
N VAL A 228 -11.46 -7.67 1.14
CA VAL A 228 -12.17 -8.76 0.46
C VAL A 228 -11.63 -8.92 -0.97
N LEU A 229 -11.57 -7.83 -1.74
CA LEU A 229 -11.08 -7.86 -3.13
C LEU A 229 -9.61 -8.25 -3.23
N ALA A 230 -8.77 -7.84 -2.27
CA ALA A 230 -7.37 -8.23 -2.23
C ALA A 230 -7.18 -9.75 -2.11
N ILE A 231 -7.94 -10.39 -1.20
CA ILE A 231 -7.92 -11.86 -1.05
C ILE A 231 -8.44 -12.54 -2.30
N LEU A 232 -9.58 -12.10 -2.84
CA LEU A 232 -10.17 -12.72 -4.02
C LEU A 232 -9.25 -12.61 -5.24
N ASN A 233 -8.61 -11.46 -5.43
CA ASN A 233 -7.65 -11.23 -6.51
C ASN A 233 -6.38 -12.10 -6.34
N ALA A 234 -5.81 -12.15 -5.14
CA ALA A 234 -4.65 -13.01 -4.86
C ALA A 234 -4.99 -14.50 -5.03
N ALA A 235 -6.15 -14.93 -4.51
CA ALA A 235 -6.64 -16.29 -4.64
C ALA A 235 -6.83 -16.69 -6.12
N ASN A 236 -7.46 -15.83 -6.92
CA ASN A 236 -7.62 -16.05 -8.35
C ASN A 236 -6.26 -16.09 -9.08
N ARG A 237 -5.40 -15.09 -8.89
CA ARG A 237 -4.14 -14.95 -9.63
C ARG A 237 -3.11 -16.03 -9.31
N TYR A 238 -3.12 -16.56 -8.09
CA TYR A 238 -2.19 -17.58 -7.61
C TYR A 238 -2.84 -18.95 -7.39
N SER A 239 -4.01 -19.18 -8.00
CA SER A 239 -4.75 -20.45 -7.98
C SER A 239 -5.06 -21.00 -6.57
N VAL A 240 -5.19 -20.12 -5.58
CA VAL A 240 -5.52 -20.51 -4.21
C VAL A 240 -7.02 -20.73 -4.10
N ARG A 241 -7.43 -21.99 -3.81
CA ARG A 241 -8.86 -22.33 -3.72
C ARG A 241 -9.49 -21.79 -2.43
N LEU A 242 -10.44 -20.88 -2.59
CA LEU A 242 -11.41 -20.54 -1.56
C LEU A 242 -12.49 -21.64 -1.48
N SER A 243 -12.93 -21.98 -0.28
CA SER A 243 -14.06 -22.91 -0.07
C SER A 243 -15.38 -22.15 0.07
N GLU A 244 -16.51 -22.84 -0.04
CA GLU A 244 -17.84 -22.23 0.21
C GLU A 244 -17.93 -21.56 1.58
N GLN A 245 -17.25 -22.13 2.60
CA GLN A 245 -17.17 -21.55 3.95
C GLN A 245 -16.40 -20.20 3.97
N HIS A 246 -15.49 -19.96 3.04
CA HIS A 246 -14.86 -18.64 2.88
C HIS A 246 -15.83 -17.66 2.21
N PHE A 247 -16.52 -18.08 1.15
CA PHE A 247 -17.53 -17.24 0.48
C PHE A 247 -18.69 -16.84 1.40
N SER A 248 -19.12 -17.71 2.32
CA SER A 248 -20.17 -17.39 3.29
C SER A 248 -19.76 -16.33 4.34
N LYS A 249 -18.47 -16.03 4.49
CA LYS A 249 -17.97 -14.97 5.38
C LYS A 249 -18.01 -13.58 4.73
N ILE A 250 -18.10 -13.51 3.40
CA ILE A 250 -18.20 -12.25 2.66
C ILE A 250 -19.52 -11.56 2.99
N GLN A 251 -19.46 -10.28 3.38
CA GLN A 251 -20.65 -9.51 3.75
C GLN A 251 -21.68 -9.47 2.61
N PRO A 252 -22.99 -9.60 2.87
CA PRO A 252 -24.02 -9.77 1.83
C PRO A 252 -23.98 -8.71 0.72
N GLN A 253 -23.71 -7.44 1.04
CA GLN A 253 -23.65 -6.36 0.06
C GLN A 253 -22.49 -6.49 -0.94
N TYR A 254 -21.46 -7.26 -0.63
CA TYR A 254 -20.34 -7.54 -1.54
C TYR A 254 -20.53 -8.84 -2.31
N GLN A 255 -21.35 -9.77 -1.83
CA GLN A 255 -21.54 -11.07 -2.47
C GLN A 255 -22.00 -10.98 -3.93
N GLU A 256 -22.86 -10.03 -4.29
CA GLU A 256 -23.30 -9.88 -5.69
C GLU A 256 -22.22 -9.31 -6.61
N ILE A 257 -21.40 -8.37 -6.12
CA ILE A 257 -20.21 -7.87 -6.85
C ILE A 257 -19.25 -9.04 -7.08
N VAL A 258 -18.95 -9.81 -6.04
CA VAL A 258 -18.04 -10.97 -6.09
C VAL A 258 -18.57 -12.06 -7.01
N LYS A 259 -19.86 -12.43 -6.92
CA LYS A 259 -20.50 -13.39 -7.83
C LYS A 259 -20.47 -12.93 -9.28
N SER A 260 -20.47 -11.64 -9.56
CA SER A 260 -20.37 -11.13 -10.94
C SER A 260 -18.99 -11.39 -11.56
N TRP A 261 -17.91 -11.25 -10.77
CA TRP A 261 -16.54 -11.55 -11.23
C TRP A 261 -16.33 -13.05 -11.49
N PHE A 262 -16.80 -13.93 -10.61
CA PHE A 262 -16.68 -15.39 -10.80
C PHE A 262 -17.67 -15.99 -11.83
N LYS A 263 -18.56 -15.19 -12.43
CA LYS A 263 -19.43 -15.60 -13.55
C LYS A 263 -18.82 -15.31 -14.93
N ASP A 264 -17.73 -14.54 -15.02
CA ASP A 264 -16.98 -14.41 -16.27
C ASP A 264 -16.18 -15.72 -16.50
N PRO A 265 -16.34 -16.41 -17.65
CA PRO A 265 -15.68 -17.70 -17.93
C PRO A 265 -14.14 -17.64 -18.00
N LYS A 266 -13.51 -16.48 -17.81
CA LYS A 266 -12.06 -16.36 -17.58
C LYS A 266 -11.63 -16.67 -16.13
N PHE A 267 -12.59 -16.82 -15.21
CA PHE A 267 -12.37 -16.96 -13.76
C PHE A 267 -12.90 -18.30 -13.19
N VAL A 268 -13.11 -19.30 -14.06
CA VAL A 268 -13.60 -20.66 -13.74
C VAL A 268 -12.63 -21.71 -14.29
#